data_AF-A0A2R4JPC9-F1
#
_entry.id   AF-A0A2R4JPC9-F1
#
_cell.length_a   1.000
_cell.length_b   1.000
_cell.length_c   1.000
_cell.angle_alpha   90.00
_cell.angle_beta   90.00
_cell.angle_gamma   90.00
#
_symmetry.space_group_name_H-M   'P 1'
#
loop_
_entity.id
_entity.type
_entity.pdbx_description
1 polymer ?
#
loop_
_entity_poly.entity_id
_entity_poly.type
_entity_poly.pdbx_seq_one_letter_code
_entity_poly.pdbx_strand_id
1 'polypeptide(L)'
;MIATPDRTPLPRTFFDRPVLSVAPDLLGRLLVRSTPDGPITLRLTEAEAYDGPNDPGSRACRGRTARNCVMFGPPGHVYAHFTYGMSRRAA
;
A
#
# COMPACT_ATOMS: atom_id res chain seq x y z
N MET A 1 7.92 -10.20 28.94
CA MET A 1 7.13 -9.05 28.46
C MET A 1 7.39 -8.89 26.97
N ILE A 2 6.38 -9.01 26.13
CA ILE A 2 6.51 -8.67 24.71
C ILE A 2 6.42 -7.15 24.64
N ALA A 3 7.50 -6.49 24.22
CA ALA A 3 7.50 -5.04 24.03
C ALA A 3 6.37 -4.66 23.05
N THR A 4 5.62 -3.61 23.38
CA THR A 4 4.64 -3.04 22.46
C THR A 4 5.39 -2.64 21.18
N PRO A 5 5.03 -3.19 20.00
CA PRO A 5 5.76 -2.86 18.78
C PRO A 5 5.67 -1.36 18.52
N ASP A 6 6.76 -0.77 18.03
CA ASP A 6 6.77 0.62 17.58
C ASP A 6 5.72 0.79 16.47
N ARG A 7 4.81 1.75 16.67
CA ARG A 7 3.71 2.08 15.75
C ARG A 7 3.92 3.42 15.06
N THR A 8 5.12 3.99 15.15
CA THR A 8 5.46 5.22 14.45
C THR A 8 5.21 5.04 12.95
N PRO A 9 4.36 5.87 12.32
CA PRO A 9 4.11 5.79 10.90
C PRO A 9 5.41 5.95 10.11
N LEU A 10 5.58 5.15 9.06
CA LEU A 10 6.72 5.30 8.16
C LEU A 10 6.69 6.69 7.49
N PRO A 11 7.83 7.38 7.40
CA PRO A 11 7.88 8.71 6.79
C PRO A 11 7.61 8.64 5.28
N ARG A 12 7.18 9.73 4.65
CA ARG A 12 6.97 9.77 3.19
C ARG A 12 8.22 9.40 2.40
N THR A 13 9.39 9.75 2.90
CA THR A 13 10.69 9.38 2.32
C THR A 13 10.93 7.88 2.26
N PHE A 14 10.27 7.07 3.10
CA PHE A 14 10.31 5.62 2.98
C PHE A 14 9.65 5.15 1.67
N PHE A 15 8.57 5.80 1.25
CA PHE A 15 7.83 5.47 0.04
C PHE A 15 8.37 6.17 -1.22
N ASP A 16 9.14 7.25 -1.05
CA ASP A 16 9.75 8.02 -2.13
C ASP A 16 11.05 7.37 -2.64
N ARG A 17 10.94 6.13 -3.11
CA ARG A 17 12.03 5.27 -3.59
C ARG A 17 11.51 4.35 -4.69
N PRO A 18 12.39 3.71 -5.50
CA PRO A 18 11.97 2.74 -6.50
C PRO A 18 11.11 1.62 -5.90
N VAL A 19 10.01 1.24 -6.57
CA VAL A 19 9.03 0.26 -6.05
C VAL A 19 9.66 -1.11 -5.77
N LEU A 20 10.66 -1.50 -6.57
CA LEU A 20 11.42 -2.75 -6.39
C LEU A 20 12.27 -2.75 -5.11
N SER A 21 12.58 -1.59 -4.54
CA SER A 21 13.24 -1.47 -3.24
C SER A 21 12.22 -1.37 -2.10
N VAL A 22 11.11 -0.65 -2.31
CA VAL A 22 10.07 -0.45 -1.28
C VAL A 22 9.33 -1.75 -0.95
N ALA A 23 8.97 -2.55 -1.95
CA ALA A 23 8.19 -3.77 -1.76
C ALA A 23 8.82 -4.79 -0.79
N PRO A 24 10.11 -5.18 -0.92
CA PRO A 24 10.74 -6.07 0.04
C PRO A 24 10.88 -5.43 1.44
N ASP A 25 11.14 -4.13 1.53
CA ASP A 25 11.28 -3.42 2.81
C ASP A 25 9.97 -3.28 3.60
N LEU A 26 8.83 -3.47 2.92
CA LEU A 26 7.50 -3.52 3.53
C LEU A 26 7.24 -4.86 4.24
N LEU A 27 7.94 -5.93 3.87
CA LEU A 27 7.74 -7.23 4.50
C LEU A 27 8.15 -7.17 5.97
N GLY A 28 7.30 -7.72 6.84
CA GLY A 28 7.47 -7.67 8.29
C GLY A 28 7.01 -6.36 8.95
N ARG A 29 6.70 -5.30 8.18
CA ARG A 29 6.14 -4.06 8.73
C ARG A 29 4.69 -4.25 9.18
N LEU A 30 4.21 -3.33 10.01
CA LEU A 30 2.87 -3.37 10.57
C LEU A 30 1.95 -2.38 9.84
N LEU A 31 0.80 -2.87 9.37
CA LEU A 31 -0.33 -2.06 8.99
C LEU A 31 -1.25 -1.90 10.20
N VAL A 32 -1.44 -0.66 10.64
CA VAL A 32 -2.25 -0.34 11.81
C VAL A 32 -3.45 0.49 11.37
N ARG A 33 -4.65 0.04 11.74
CA ARG A 33 -5.89 0.79 11.58
C ARG A 33 -6.46 1.13 12.95
N SER A 34 -6.55 2.42 13.26
CA SER A 34 -7.25 2.90 14.46
C SER A 34 -8.77 2.74 14.29
N THR A 35 -9.44 2.14 15.28
CA THR A 35 -10.91 2.05 15.35
C THR A 35 -11.40 2.48 16.74
N PRO A 36 -12.71 2.72 16.94
CA PRO A 36 -13.27 3.02 18.25
C PRO A 36 -13.01 1.94 19.31
N ASP A 37 -12.94 0.67 18.91
CA ASP A 37 -12.71 -0.48 19.82
C ASP A 37 -11.22 -0.74 20.09
N GLY A 38 -10.33 0.01 19.44
CA GLY A 38 -8.88 -0.13 19.55
C GLY A 38 -8.18 -0.37 18.21
N PRO A 39 -6.84 -0.49 18.19
CA PRO A 39 -6.08 -0.65 16.95
C PRO A 39 -6.17 -2.08 16.41
N ILE A 40 -6.57 -2.22 15.15
CA ILE A 40 -6.37 -3.45 14.38
C ILE A 40 -4.96 -3.42 13.81
N THR A 41 -4.15 -4.43 14.11
CA THR A 41 -2.75 -4.52 13.66
C THR A 41 -2.53 -5.78 12.85
N LEU A 42 -1.97 -5.63 11.66
CA LEU A 42 -1.61 -6.72 10.75
C LEU A 42 -0.13 -6.63 10.42
N ARG A 43 0.56 -7.77 10.36
CA ARG A 43 1.93 -7.83 9.82
C ARG A 43 1.85 -8.13 8.33
N LEU A 44 2.54 -7.35 7.52
CA LEU A 44 2.66 -7.59 6.09
C LEU A 44 3.58 -8.80 5.86
N THR A 45 3.05 -9.85 5.24
CA THR A 45 3.78 -11.09 4.95
C THR A 45 4.08 -11.26 3.46
N GLU A 46 3.38 -10.51 2.62
CA GLU A 46 3.46 -10.59 1.17
C GLU A 46 3.26 -9.19 0.59
N ALA A 47 3.97 -8.90 -0.50
CA ALA A 47 3.87 -7.65 -1.25
C ALA A 47 4.24 -7.92 -2.72
N GLU A 48 3.53 -7.27 -3.64
CA GLU A 48 3.83 -7.28 -5.07
C GLU A 48 4.28 -5.87 -5.51
N ALA A 49 5.27 -5.80 -6.39
CA ALA A 49 5.77 -4.56 -6.96
C ALA A 49 5.28 -4.42 -8.41
N TYR A 50 4.71 -3.26 -8.74
CA TYR A 50 4.26 -2.92 -10.09
C TYR A 50 5.01 -1.69 -10.60
N ASP A 51 5.92 -1.86 -11.57
CA ASP A 51 6.84 -0.80 -12.04
C ASP A 51 6.23 0.12 -13.12
N GLY A 52 4.98 0.53 -12.89
CA GLY A 52 4.32 1.55 -13.69
C GLY A 52 4.37 1.29 -15.21
N PRO A 53 4.87 2.24 -16.03
CA PRO A 53 5.00 2.09 -17.48
C PRO A 53 5.83 0.88 -17.95
N ASN A 54 6.80 0.44 -17.15
CA ASN A 54 7.73 -0.65 -17.53
C ASN A 54 7.15 -2.05 -17.28
N ASP A 55 6.01 -2.13 -16.59
CA ASP A 55 5.38 -3.38 -16.19
C ASP A 55 4.01 -3.54 -16.85
N PRO A 56 3.85 -4.46 -17.83
CA PRO A 56 2.56 -4.75 -18.46
C PRO A 56 1.45 -5.17 -17.49
N GLY A 57 1.78 -5.70 -16.31
CA GLY A 57 0.83 -6.05 -15.25
C GLY A 57 0.32 -4.83 -14.47
N SER A 58 1.00 -3.69 -14.56
CA SER A 58 0.64 -2.49 -13.83
C SER A 58 -0.57 -1.78 -14.42
N ARG A 59 -1.47 -1.33 -13.55
CA ARG A 59 -2.57 -0.44 -13.95
C ARG A 59 -2.11 0.93 -14.44
N ALA A 60 -0.84 1.30 -14.22
CA ALA A 60 -0.25 2.52 -14.76
C ALA A 60 0.47 2.31 -16.11
N CYS A 61 0.59 1.06 -16.59
CA CYS A 61 1.29 0.73 -17.83
C CYS A 61 0.78 1.51 -19.05
N ARG A 62 -0.55 1.65 -19.16
CA ARG A 62 -1.23 2.31 -20.29
C ARG A 62 -1.49 3.80 -20.06
N GLY A 63 -0.77 4.41 -19.12
CA GLY A 63 -0.89 5.82 -18.80
C GLY A 63 -2.04 6.16 -17.85
N ARG A 64 -2.23 7.46 -17.65
CA ARG A 64 -3.09 8.02 -16.62
C ARG A 64 -4.54 8.10 -17.08
N THR A 65 -5.43 7.73 -16.16
CA THR A 65 -6.88 7.84 -16.25
C THR A 65 -7.41 8.49 -14.97
N ALA A 66 -8.69 8.87 -14.93
CA ALA A 66 -9.32 9.34 -13.71
C ALA A 66 -9.25 8.29 -12.58
N ARG A 67 -9.33 7.00 -12.92
CA ARG A 67 -9.36 5.90 -11.94
C ARG A 67 -8.01 5.60 -11.30
N ASN A 68 -6.91 5.68 -12.05
CA ASN A 68 -5.57 5.35 -11.56
C ASN A 68 -4.73 6.61 -11.24
N CYS A 69 -5.33 7.80 -11.21
CA CYS A 69 -4.60 9.07 -11.07
C CYS A 69 -3.72 9.14 -9.81
N VAL A 70 -4.10 8.44 -8.73
CA VAL A 70 -3.33 8.32 -7.48
C VAL A 70 -1.95 7.71 -7.73
N MET A 71 -1.83 6.75 -8.66
CA MET A 71 -0.56 6.11 -9.01
C MET A 71 0.43 7.06 -9.72
N PHE A 72 -0.03 8.22 -10.19
CA PHE A 72 0.78 9.26 -10.85
C PHE A 72 1.00 10.50 -9.95
N GLY A 73 0.51 10.44 -8.71
CA GLY A 73 0.69 11.50 -7.72
C GLY A 73 1.94 11.28 -6.88
N PRO A 74 2.13 12.11 -5.83
CA PRO A 74 3.23 11.94 -4.89
C PRO A 74 3.21 10.56 -4.19
N PRO A 75 4.37 10.00 -3.82
CA PRO A 75 4.45 8.71 -3.13
C PRO A 75 3.80 8.72 -1.74
N GLY A 76 3.46 7.53 -1.22
CA GLY A 76 2.85 7.36 0.10
C GLY A 76 1.32 7.54 0.14
N HIS A 77 0.64 7.47 -1.01
CA HIS A 77 -0.82 7.49 -1.09
C HIS A 77 -1.39 6.09 -1.34
N VAL A 78 -2.53 5.80 -0.73
CA VAL A 78 -3.24 4.53 -0.93
C VAL A 78 -4.11 4.61 -2.17
N TYR A 79 -3.91 3.66 -3.09
CA TYR A 79 -4.81 3.43 -4.21
C TYR A 79 -5.62 2.16 -4.00
N ALA A 80 -6.85 2.30 -3.52
CA ALA A 80 -7.79 1.19 -3.35
C ALA A 80 -8.82 1.19 -4.50
N HIS A 81 -9.08 0.01 -5.07
CA HIS A 81 -10.04 -0.14 -6.15
C HIS A 81 -10.81 -1.46 -6.04
N PHE A 82 -12.03 -1.48 -6.57
CA PHE A 82 -12.81 -2.70 -6.70
C PHE A 82 -12.31 -3.56 -7.86
N THR A 83 -12.13 -4.84 -7.59
CA THR A 83 -11.81 -5.85 -8.61
C THR A 83 -12.99 -6.83 -8.68
N TYR A 84 -13.45 -7.09 -9.92
CA TYR A 84 -14.56 -8.01 -10.23
C TYR A 84 -15.88 -7.74 -9.47
N GLY A 85 -16.14 -6.50 -9.04
CA GLY A 85 -17.37 -6.13 -8.32
C GLY A 85 -17.54 -6.73 -6.92
N MET A 86 -16.53 -7.44 -6.39
CA MET A 86 -16.65 -8.24 -5.16
C MET A 86 -15.79 -7.76 -3.98
N SER A 87 -14.83 -6.86 -4.20
CA SER A 87 -13.88 -6.47 -3.15
C SER A 87 -14.36 -5.26 -2.33
N ARG A 88 -15.22 -5.57 -1.34
CA ARG A 88 -15.83 -4.78 -0.24
C ARG A 88 -17.33 -4.52 -0.41
N ARG A 89 -18.16 -5.48 0.05
CA ARG A 89 -19.47 -5.14 0.64
C ARG A 89 -19.21 -4.68 2.07
N ALA A 90 -19.44 -3.40 2.35
CA ALA A 90 -19.79 -3.00 3.70
C ALA A 90 -21.26 -3.42 3.91
N ALA A 91 -21.51 -4.21 4.94
CA ALA A 91 -22.76 -4.10 5.69
C ALA A 91 -22.54 -3.05 6.78
#